data_AF-A0A9D0LJP3-F1
#
_entry.id   AF-A0A9D0LJP3-F1
#
_cell.length_a   1.000
_cell.length_b   1.000
_cell.length_c   1.000
_cell.angle_alpha   90.00
_cell.angle_beta   90.00
_cell.angle_gamma   90.00
#
_symmetry.space_group_name_H-M   'P 1'
#
loop_
_entity.id
_entity.type
_entity.pdbx_description
1 polymer ?
#
loop_
_entity_poly.entity_id
_entity_poly.type
_entity_poly.pdbx_seq_one_letter_code
_entity_poly.pdbx_strand_id
1 'polypeptide(L)' 'IAETQETMQFIRRLRDELGLTIVLIEHDMRVVMGISDVVTVLDYGRKISEGTPAEVQRDPRVIEAYLGTGAATALQAV' A
#
# COMPACT_ATOMS: atom_id res chain seq x y z
N ILE A 1 13.85 -11.87 -2.41
CA ILE A 1 13.57 -10.76 -3.35
C ILE A 1 12.91 -11.26 -4.64
N ALA A 2 13.31 -12.40 -5.22
CA ALA A 2 12.66 -12.97 -6.42
C ALA A 2 11.25 -13.53 -6.16
N GLU A 3 11.08 -14.29 -5.08
CA GLU A 3 9.82 -14.98 -4.73
C GLU A 3 8.63 -14.02 -4.58
N THR A 4 8.87 -12.85 -3.98
CA THR A 4 7.85 -11.79 -3.83
C THR A 4 7.40 -11.23 -5.17
N GLN A 5 8.31 -11.00 -6.13
CA GLN A 5 7.94 -10.43 -7.44
C GLN A 5 7.20 -11.41 -8.34
N GLU A 6 7.58 -12.69 -8.29
CA GLU A 6 6.93 -13.75 -9.05
C GLU A 6 5.49 -13.96 -8.57
N THR A 7 5.30 -14.00 -7.25
CA THR A 7 3.96 -14.05 -6.62
C THR A 7 3.08 -12.89 -7.08
N MET A 8 3.66 -11.69 -7.18
CA MET A 8 2.94 -10.47 -7.56
C MET A 8 2.57 -10.44 -9.03
N GLN A 9 3.41 -10.98 -9.91
CA GLN A 9 3.03 -11.20 -11.31
C GLN A 9 1.93 -12.25 -11.43
N PHE A 10 2.00 -13.32 -10.65
CA PHE A 10 0.97 -14.36 -10.66
C PHE A 10 -0.40 -13.81 -10.23
N ILE A 11 -0.46 -13.05 -9.14
CA ILE A 11 -1.70 -12.40 -8.68
C ILE A 11 -2.28 -11.47 -9.75
N ARG A 12 -1.44 -10.65 -10.40
CA ARG A 12 -1.87 -9.78 -11.51
C ARG A 12 -2.44 -10.58 -12.68
N ARG A 13 -1.79 -11.68 -13.08
CA ARG A 13 -2.32 -12.57 -14.14
C ARG A 13 -3.67 -13.16 -13.77
N LEU A 14 -3.86 -13.63 -12.54
CA LEU A 14 -5.15 -14.15 -12.09
C LEU A 14 -6.26 -13.09 -12.18
N ARG A 15 -5.98 -11.85 -11.77
CA ARG A 15 -6.93 -10.73 -11.92
C ARG A 15 -7.25 -10.47 -13.40
N ASP A 16 -6.22 -10.34 -14.23
CA ASP A 16 -6.36 -9.88 -15.62
C ASP A 16 -6.94 -10.96 -16.55
N GLU A 17 -6.55 -12.22 -16.37
CA GLU A 17 -6.96 -13.35 -17.23
C GLU A 17 -8.31 -13.95 -16.80
N LEU A 18 -8.61 -13.97 -15.50
CA LEU A 18 -9.82 -14.61 -14.96
C LEU A 18 -10.87 -13.59 -14.48
N GLY A 19 -10.58 -12.29 -14.52
CA GLY A 19 -11.50 -11.24 -14.08
C GLY A 19 -11.82 -11.28 -12.59
N LEU A 20 -10.91 -11.80 -11.76
CA LEU A 20 -11.13 -11.97 -10.33
C LEU A 20 -10.96 -10.66 -9.56
N THR A 21 -11.85 -10.41 -8.61
CA THR A 21 -11.61 -9.39 -7.57
C THR A 21 -10.71 -9.98 -6.50
N ILE A 22 -9.57 -9.34 -6.25
CA ILE A 22 -8.56 -9.81 -5.29
C ILE A 22 -8.45 -8.80 -4.16
N VAL A 23 -8.54 -9.29 -2.92
CA VAL A 23 -8.24 -8.52 -1.71
C VAL A 23 -6.93 -9.05 -1.14
N LEU A 24 -5.94 -8.18 -1.03
CA LEU A 24 -4.63 -8.50 -0.47
C LEU A 24 -4.41 -7.69 0.81
N ILE A 25 -3.91 -8.36 1.85
CA ILE A 25 -3.48 -7.73 3.10
C ILE A 25 -1.96 -7.86 3.16
N GLU A 26 -1.26 -6.74 3.06
CA GLU A 26 0.20 -6.69 3.06
C GLU A 26 0.74 -5.46 3.77
N HIS A 27 1.99 -5.57 4.23
CA HIS A 27 2.73 -4.55 4.96
C HIS A 27 3.91 -4.00 4.16
N ASP A 28 4.38 -4.71 3.12
CA ASP A 28 5.40 -4.17 2.20
C ASP A 28 4.76 -3.13 1.27
N MET A 29 5.11 -1.85 1.47
CA MET A 29 4.59 -0.75 0.64
C MET A 29 4.96 -0.88 -0.84
N ARG A 30 6.10 -1.50 -1.20
CA ARG A 30 6.46 -1.68 -2.62
C ARG A 30 5.51 -2.65 -3.31
N VAL A 31 5.04 -3.64 -2.54
CA VAL A 31 4.08 -4.64 -2.99
C VAL A 31 2.72 -3.97 -3.18
N VAL A 32 2.18 -3.37 -2.11
CA VAL A 32 0.88 -2.67 -2.11
C VAL A 32 0.81 -1.65 -3.25
N MET A 33 1.85 -0.85 -3.44
CA MET A 33 1.85 0.20 -4.45
C MET A 33 1.98 -0.34 -5.89
N GLY A 34 2.52 -1.55 -6.06
CA GLY A 34 2.82 -2.11 -7.38
C GLY A 34 1.70 -2.95 -8.02
N ILE A 35 0.70 -3.39 -7.25
CA ILE A 35 -0.37 -4.29 -7.74
C ILE A 35 -1.79 -3.85 -7.42
N SER A 36 -1.96 -2.93 -6.46
CA SER A 36 -3.29 -2.55 -6.01
C SER A 36 -3.85 -1.43 -6.87
N ASP A 37 -5.11 -1.58 -7.30
CA ASP A 37 -5.85 -0.51 -7.95
C ASP A 37 -6.39 0.50 -6.91
N VAL A 38 -6.78 -0.02 -5.74
CA VAL A 38 -7.23 0.74 -4.56
C VAL A 38 -6.52 0.19 -3.32
N VAL A 39 -6.11 1.09 -2.42
CA VAL A 39 -5.43 0.77 -1.17
C VAL A 39 -6.24 1.36 -0.02
N THR A 40 -6.51 0.54 0.99
CA THR A 40 -7.10 0.97 2.27
C THR A 40 -6.09 0.75 3.38
N VAL A 41 -5.81 1.79 4.17
CA VAL A 41 -4.86 1.72 5.28
C VAL A 41 -5.60 1.77 6.61
N LEU A 42 -5.29 0.81 7.48
CA LEU A 42 -5.81 0.74 8.85
C LEU A 42 -4.68 1.00 9.84
N ASP A 43 -4.95 1.85 10.82
CA ASP A 43 -4.09 2.07 11.98
C ASP A 43 -4.90 1.84 13.25
N TYR A 44 -4.42 0.98 14.14
CA TYR A 44 -5.13 0.51 15.35
C TYR A 44 -6.61 0.14 15.11
N GLY A 45 -6.89 -0.56 14.00
CA GLY A 45 -8.24 -0.99 13.63
C GLY A 45 -9.16 0.13 13.10
N ARG A 46 -8.63 1.33 12.87
CA ARG A 46 -9.36 2.45 12.26
C ARG A 46 -8.84 2.73 10.86
N LYS A 47 -9.75 2.95 9.92
CA LYS A 47 -9.38 3.38 8.56
C LYS A 47 -8.83 4.81 8.60
N ILE A 48 -7.59 4.96 8.18
CA ILE A 48 -6.91 6.25 8.13
C ILE A 48 -6.81 6.81 6.71
N SER A 49 -6.76 5.96 5.69
CA SER A 49 -6.68 6.40 4.29
C SER A 49 -7.29 5.38 3.35
N GLU A 50 -7.79 5.86 2.21
CA GLU A 50 -8.33 5.02 1.12
C GLU A 50 -8.21 5.78 -0.20
N GLY A 51 -7.72 5.12 -1.24
CA GLY A 51 -7.58 5.72 -2.56
C GLY A 51 -6.64 4.92 -3.46
N THR A 52 -6.18 5.54 -4.53
CA THR A 52 -5.12 4.97 -5.37
C THR A 52 -3.80 4.85 -4.59
N PRO A 53 -2.90 3.96 -4.99
CA PRO A 53 -1.55 3.89 -4.42
C PRO A 53 -0.86 5.26 -4.29
N ALA A 54 -0.96 6.08 -5.34
CA ALA A 54 -0.30 7.38 -5.40
C ALA A 54 -0.92 8.42 -4.45
N GLU A 55 -2.21 8.34 -4.15
CA GLU A 55 -2.88 9.19 -3.16
C GLU A 55 -2.52 8.75 -1.75
N VAL A 56 -2.60 7.44 -1.47
CA VAL A 56 -2.30 6.87 -0.16
C VAL A 56 -0.85 7.09 0.24
N GLN A 57 0.11 6.98 -0.68
CA GLN A 57 1.52 7.22 -0.41
C GLN A 57 1.81 8.67 0.02
N ARG A 58 0.99 9.63 -0.43
CA ARG A 58 1.14 11.05 -0.08
C ARG A 58 0.34 11.43 1.16
N ASP A 59 -0.44 10.53 1.72
CA ASP A 59 -1.24 10.81 2.90
C ASP A 59 -0.33 10.91 4.14
N PRO A 60 -0.24 12.07 4.79
CA PRO A 60 0.63 12.26 5.94
C PRO A 60 0.31 11.31 7.10
N ARG A 61 -0.95 10.87 7.25
CA ARG A 61 -1.35 9.91 8.30
C ARG A 61 -0.77 8.52 8.02
N VAL A 62 -0.66 8.15 6.75
CA VAL A 62 -0.07 6.86 6.33
C VAL A 62 1.44 6.90 6.53
N ILE A 63 2.08 8.01 6.18
CA ILE A 63 3.51 8.24 6.40
C ILE A 63 3.84 8.17 7.90
N GLU A 64 3.05 8.83 8.74
CA GLU A 64 3.21 8.81 10.20
C GLU A 64 2.98 7.42 10.78
N ALA A 65 1.94 6.70 10.36
CA ALA A 65 1.67 5.34 10.82
C ALA A 65 2.77 4.35 10.39
N TYR A 66 3.38 4.53 9.22
CA TYR A 66 4.42 3.64 8.69
C TYR A 66 5.82 3.93 9.27
N LEU A 67 6.17 5.20 9.50
CA LEU A 67 7.50 5.62 9.95
C LEU A 67 7.57 5.95 11.45
N GLY A 68 6.43 6.05 12.14
CA GLY A 68 6.32 6.51 13.52
C GLY A 68 6.27 8.04 13.65
N THR A 69 5.87 8.52 14.83
CA THR A 69 5.53 9.92 15.20
C THR A 69 6.70 10.94 15.13
N GLY A 70 7.77 10.67 14.38
CA GLY A 70 8.91 11.57 14.17
C GLY A 70 9.26 11.87 12.71
N ALA A 71 8.65 11.15 11.75
CA ALA A 71 8.96 11.35 10.33
C ALA A 71 8.25 12.56 9.70
N ALA A 72 7.03 12.86 10.15
CA ALA A 72 6.27 14.03 9.67
C ALA A 72 6.98 15.36 10.02
N THR A 73 7.66 15.43 11.17
CA THR A 73 8.45 16.58 11.59
C THR A 73 9.69 16.83 10.72
N ALA A 74 10.26 15.79 10.09
CA ALA A 74 11.41 15.95 9.20
C ALA A 74 11.03 16.51 7.81
N LEU A 75 9.80 16.28 7.34
CA LEU A 75 9.33 16.79 6.05
C LEU A 75 8.91 18.27 6.08
N GLN A 76 8.60 18.83 7.26
CA GLN A 76 8.24 20.24 7.43
C GLN A 76 9.45 21.16 7.67
N ALA A 77 10.64 20.61 7.84
CA ALA A 77 11.86 21.33 8.20
C ALA A 77 12.82 21.60 7.03
N VAL A 78 12.36 21.43 5.77
CA VAL A 78 13.14 21.71 4.54
C VAL A 78 12.41 22.71 3.66
#